data_AF-A0A6M5YX60-F1
#
_entry.id   AF-A0A6M5YX60-F1
#
_cell.length_a   1.000
_cell.length_b   1.000
_cell.length_c   1.000
_cell.angle_alpha   90.00
_cell.angle_beta   90.00
_cell.angle_gamma   90.00
#
_symmetry.space_group_name_H-M   'P 1'
#
loop_
_entity.id
_entity.type
_entity.pdbx_description
1 polymer ?
#
loop_
_entity_poly.entity_id
_entity_poly.type
_entity_poly.pdbx_seq_one_letter_code
_entity_poly.pdbx_strand_id
1 'polypeptide(L)'
;MAHRRLYNRAPLVSARSGVAAPAARAGRSRPRLGDTLSGQPPTFNGNIANLYEVVGEEREVSKAGFSPEGGKSQRTWQITPANNTDLINSLTAILGTCNYTASGTGKLNRTLPQADPLYAWMYASSIPTIEGYGQYTKVSADPQLEAPGFPSGALWDQYNLSVESLPRPFPVLPDSAINTYVDTYYPETGGGTTNVLYTVAQEQNRYCSWDMQPQADYVTQQKGRMTFNSSDVANNASLNAMPRWYLPNSLYTVTWFLVPIRLVISSDSYITRWRGRINQNEMYGPDSFKFNKGELLYLNYSVKLFTPPVQKLVPLGGTGGDIVSTEKFCNLTLTFLYTTRTLISEPSVAPTNKNFVVGGHNLLPWNDGGFRYAQTVSTDPASPLPNQPAFLSAPLETLWTDCDSPQSA
;
A
#
# COMPACT_ATOMS: atom_id res chain seq x y z
N MET A 1 -38.01 -17.63 -22.52
CA MET A 1 -37.81 -19.10 -22.35
C MET A 1 -37.29 -19.34 -20.95
N ALA A 2 -38.16 -19.83 -20.06
CA ALA A 2 -37.90 -19.94 -18.63
C ALA A 2 -37.87 -21.42 -18.24
N HIS A 3 -36.79 -21.88 -17.61
CA HIS A 3 -36.74 -23.20 -16.97
C HIS A 3 -36.57 -23.04 -15.46
N ARG A 4 -37.71 -23.17 -14.78
CA ARG A 4 -37.88 -23.39 -13.34
C ARG A 4 -37.70 -24.90 -13.09
N ARG A 5 -36.86 -25.31 -12.14
CA ARG A 5 -36.96 -26.63 -11.51
C ARG A 5 -36.90 -26.48 -9.99
N LEU A 6 -38.06 -26.66 -9.39
CA LEU A 6 -38.29 -26.90 -7.97
C LEU A 6 -38.19 -28.41 -7.72
N TYR A 7 -37.51 -28.84 -6.66
CA TYR A 7 -37.77 -30.13 -6.03
C TYR A 7 -37.81 -29.96 -4.51
N ASN A 8 -39.03 -29.94 -3.98
CA ASN A 8 -39.35 -30.25 -2.60
C ASN A 8 -39.78 -31.72 -2.54
N ARG A 9 -39.19 -32.53 -1.65
CA ARG A 9 -39.91 -33.62 -0.99
C ARG A 9 -39.43 -33.78 0.45
N ALA A 10 -40.43 -33.81 1.33
CA ALA A 10 -40.39 -33.88 2.78
C ALA A 10 -40.29 -35.36 3.28
N PRO A 11 -40.27 -35.62 4.60
CA PRO A 11 -39.54 -36.73 5.22
C PRO A 11 -40.39 -37.98 5.52
N LEU A 12 -39.72 -39.09 5.85
CA LEU A 12 -40.33 -40.25 6.49
C LEU A 12 -39.64 -40.57 7.82
N VAL A 13 -40.47 -40.58 8.86
CA VAL A 13 -40.22 -41.02 10.23
C VAL A 13 -40.35 -42.54 10.29
N SER A 14 -39.48 -43.22 11.05
CA SER A 14 -39.84 -44.48 11.76
C SER A 14 -38.79 -44.84 12.81
N ALA A 15 -39.24 -44.94 14.05
CA ALA A 15 -38.48 -45.32 15.24
C ALA A 15 -38.25 -46.84 15.36
N ARG A 16 -37.18 -47.24 16.07
CA ARG A 16 -37.04 -48.47 16.90
C ARG A 16 -35.73 -48.38 17.70
N SER A 17 -35.80 -47.94 18.96
CA SER A 17 -35.60 -48.72 20.19
C SER A 17 -34.65 -49.92 20.11
N GLY A 18 -33.51 -49.80 20.77
CA GLY A 18 -32.61 -50.91 21.10
C GLY A 18 -31.66 -50.47 22.21
N VAL A 19 -32.04 -50.76 23.45
CA VAL A 19 -31.24 -50.54 24.67
C VAL A 19 -30.12 -51.56 24.70
N ALA A 20 -28.86 -51.11 24.84
CA ALA A 20 -27.73 -51.96 25.20
C ALA A 20 -26.88 -51.26 26.27
N ALA A 21 -26.58 -52.00 27.34
CA ALA A 21 -25.93 -51.59 28.57
C ALA A 21 -24.43 -51.25 28.41
N PRO A 22 -23.82 -50.53 29.36
CA PRO A 22 -22.47 -49.97 29.20
C PRO A 22 -21.38 -51.00 29.49
N ALA A 23 -20.47 -51.20 28.54
CA ALA A 23 -19.24 -51.94 28.75
C ALA A 23 -18.19 -51.03 29.42
N ALA A 24 -17.79 -51.42 30.63
CA ALA A 24 -16.65 -50.85 31.35
C ALA A 24 -15.38 -51.01 30.50
N ARG A 25 -14.75 -49.88 30.13
CA ARG A 25 -13.46 -49.88 29.41
C ARG A 25 -12.35 -49.37 30.33
N ALA A 26 -11.34 -50.22 30.44
CA ALA A 26 -10.13 -50.12 31.24
C ALA A 26 -9.45 -48.75 31.23
N GLY A 27 -8.87 -48.42 32.39
CA GLY A 27 -8.09 -47.21 32.62
C GLY A 27 -6.98 -47.02 31.60
N ARG A 28 -6.99 -45.86 30.94
CA ARG A 28 -5.85 -45.36 30.16
C ARG A 28 -4.86 -44.73 31.14
N SER A 29 -3.69 -45.37 31.24
CA SER A 29 -2.50 -44.77 31.84
C SER A 29 -2.20 -43.45 31.13
N ARG A 30 -2.08 -42.37 31.90
CA ARG A 30 -1.62 -41.07 31.42
C ARG A 30 -0.21 -41.21 30.82
N PRO A 31 0.09 -40.60 29.65
CA PRO A 31 1.47 -40.48 29.19
C PRO A 31 2.29 -39.66 30.20
N ARG A 32 3.49 -40.12 30.51
CA ARG A 32 4.45 -39.39 31.35
C ARG A 32 4.91 -38.13 30.61
N LEU A 33 4.98 -37.02 31.35
CA LEU A 33 5.78 -35.83 30.99
C LEU A 33 7.20 -36.31 30.67
N GLY A 34 7.62 -36.23 29.41
CA GLY A 34 8.95 -36.73 29.02
C GLY A 34 9.32 -36.64 27.55
N ASP A 35 8.44 -36.21 26.65
CA ASP A 35 8.82 -35.98 25.26
C ASP A 35 9.64 -34.68 25.15
N THR A 36 10.95 -34.86 25.11
CA THR A 36 11.93 -33.86 24.74
C THR A 36 11.57 -33.25 23.39
N LEU A 37 11.22 -31.95 23.39
CA LEU A 37 11.17 -31.08 22.22
C LEU A 37 12.57 -31.02 21.58
N SER A 38 12.90 -31.99 20.72
CA SER A 38 14.19 -32.05 20.03
C SER A 38 14.14 -31.21 18.74
N GLY A 39 14.27 -29.90 18.90
CA GLY A 39 14.56 -28.97 17.82
C GLY A 39 15.27 -27.77 18.41
N GLN A 40 16.51 -27.48 17.99
CA GLN A 40 17.13 -26.21 18.36
C GLN A 40 16.23 -25.07 17.85
N PRO A 41 15.94 -24.03 18.67
CA PRO A 41 15.23 -22.86 18.21
C PRO A 41 15.97 -22.27 17.01
N PRO A 42 15.29 -21.93 15.91
CA PRO A 42 15.86 -20.96 14.99
C PRO A 42 16.13 -19.67 15.77
N THR A 43 17.38 -19.23 15.79
CA THR A 43 17.76 -17.94 16.36
C THR A 43 17.17 -16.84 15.48
N PHE A 44 16.11 -16.17 15.94
CA PHE A 44 15.51 -15.05 15.23
C PHE A 44 16.29 -13.75 15.54
N ASN A 45 16.43 -12.88 14.53
CA ASN A 45 16.97 -11.53 14.73
C ASN A 45 15.91 -10.65 15.41
N GLY A 46 16.00 -10.50 16.73
CA GLY A 46 15.16 -9.62 17.54
C GLY A 46 14.93 -10.17 18.96
N ASN A 47 14.53 -9.31 19.91
CA ASN A 47 14.08 -9.70 21.26
C ASN A 47 12.72 -10.42 21.21
N ILE A 48 12.65 -11.53 20.48
CA ILE A 48 11.46 -12.37 20.36
C ILE A 48 11.55 -13.41 21.47
N ALA A 49 10.49 -13.56 22.26
CA ALA A 49 10.39 -14.65 23.22
C ALA A 49 10.55 -15.99 22.48
N ASN A 50 11.26 -16.96 23.06
CA ASN A 50 11.63 -18.20 22.36
C ASN A 50 10.43 -18.82 21.62
N LEU A 51 10.42 -18.69 20.29
CA LEU A 51 9.33 -19.08 19.39
C LEU A 51 9.65 -20.46 18.80
N TYR A 52 8.75 -21.43 19.00
CA TYR A 52 8.92 -22.79 18.51
C TYR A 52 7.66 -23.27 17.78
N GLU A 53 7.83 -24.06 16.72
CA GLU A 53 6.70 -24.78 16.13
C GLU A 53 6.32 -25.95 17.04
N VAL A 54 5.02 -26.14 17.30
CA VAL A 54 4.55 -27.27 18.13
C VAL A 54 4.48 -28.52 17.27
N VAL A 55 5.41 -29.46 17.43
CA VAL A 55 5.40 -30.74 16.72
C VAL A 55 4.97 -31.86 17.68
N GLY A 56 3.87 -32.58 17.39
CA GLY A 56 3.39 -33.70 18.23
C GLY A 56 2.39 -34.63 17.54
N GLU A 57 2.31 -35.89 17.99
CA GLU A 57 1.59 -37.00 17.31
C GLU A 57 0.05 -36.85 17.27
N GLU A 58 -0.56 -35.98 18.08
CA GLU A 58 -2.02 -35.85 18.21
C GLU A 58 -2.59 -34.44 17.93
N ARG A 59 -1.78 -33.49 17.42
CA ARG A 59 -2.25 -32.13 17.11
C ARG A 59 -2.06 -31.81 15.63
N GLU A 60 -3.07 -31.22 15.01
CA GLU A 60 -2.96 -30.72 13.63
C GLU A 60 -1.99 -29.52 13.61
N VAL A 61 -0.71 -29.80 13.34
CA VAL A 61 0.40 -28.83 13.48
C VAL A 61 0.38 -27.77 12.38
N SER A 62 -0.02 -28.14 11.16
CA SER A 62 0.02 -27.26 9.99
C SER A 62 -1.09 -27.63 9.02
N LYS A 63 -1.77 -26.62 8.47
CA LYS A 63 -2.75 -26.76 7.39
C LYS A 63 -2.43 -25.75 6.30
N ALA A 64 -2.36 -26.20 5.05
CA ALA A 64 -2.20 -25.31 3.93
C ALA A 64 -3.19 -25.65 2.81
N GLY A 65 -3.73 -24.60 2.18
CA GLY A 65 -4.58 -24.70 0.99
C GLY A 65 -4.06 -23.76 -0.09
N PHE A 66 -4.06 -24.23 -1.33
CA PHE A 66 -3.59 -23.47 -2.48
C PHE A 66 -4.66 -23.47 -3.57
N SER A 67 -4.87 -22.32 -4.18
CA SER A 67 -5.76 -22.09 -5.29
C SER A 67 -5.13 -21.06 -6.25
N PRO A 68 -5.60 -20.96 -7.50
CA PRO A 68 -5.13 -19.92 -8.41
C PRO A 68 -5.37 -18.50 -7.90
N GLU A 69 -6.42 -18.31 -7.10
CA GLU A 69 -6.77 -17.01 -6.50
C GLU A 69 -6.00 -16.70 -5.22
N GLY A 70 -5.14 -17.62 -4.78
CA GLY A 70 -4.29 -17.44 -3.60
C GLY A 70 -4.12 -18.72 -2.79
N GLY A 71 -3.35 -18.60 -1.72
CA GLY A 71 -3.16 -19.70 -0.79
C GLY A 71 -3.21 -19.21 0.65
N LYS A 72 -3.35 -20.15 1.56
CA LYS A 72 -3.35 -19.91 3.00
C LYS A 72 -2.60 -21.04 3.68
N SER A 73 -1.67 -20.68 4.56
CA SER A 73 -1.04 -21.60 5.51
C SER A 73 -1.43 -21.20 6.91
N GLN A 74 -1.69 -22.16 7.78
CA GLN A 74 -1.99 -21.96 9.18
C GLN A 74 -1.14 -22.92 10.00
N ARG A 75 -0.36 -22.38 10.94
CA ARG A 75 0.54 -23.14 11.83
C ARG A 75 0.34 -22.72 13.28
N THR A 76 0.56 -23.66 14.19
CA THR A 76 0.54 -23.37 15.62
C THR A 76 1.96 -23.22 16.15
N TRP A 77 2.23 -22.05 16.73
CA TRP A 77 3.49 -21.69 17.33
C TRP A 77 3.35 -21.55 18.83
N GLN A 78 4.41 -21.88 19.57
CA GLN A 78 4.50 -21.69 21.00
C GLN A 78 5.48 -20.56 21.31
N ILE A 79 5.09 -19.69 22.24
CA ILE A 79 5.97 -18.68 22.81
C ILE A 79 5.98 -18.78 24.34
N THR A 80 7.12 -18.43 24.93
CA THR A 80 7.34 -18.41 26.39
C THR A 80 7.82 -17.00 26.78
N PRO A 81 6.91 -16.02 26.97
CA PRO A 81 7.28 -14.65 27.29
C PRO A 81 7.73 -14.53 28.75
N ALA A 82 8.79 -13.76 29.04
CA ALA A 82 9.20 -13.51 30.43
C ALA A 82 8.35 -12.42 31.09
N ASN A 83 7.73 -11.55 30.29
CA ASN A 83 6.88 -10.45 30.73
C ASN A 83 5.89 -10.05 29.61
N ASN A 84 4.96 -9.14 29.90
CA ASN A 84 3.96 -8.68 28.92
C ASN A 84 4.59 -7.96 27.71
N THR A 85 5.70 -7.25 27.91
CA THR A 85 6.43 -6.56 26.84
C THR A 85 7.02 -7.56 25.84
N ASP A 86 7.56 -8.68 26.30
CA ASP A 86 8.09 -9.74 25.43
C ASP A 86 6.99 -10.38 24.59
N LEU A 87 5.80 -10.59 25.17
CA LEU A 87 4.64 -11.07 24.43
C LEU A 87 4.26 -10.08 23.31
N ILE A 88 4.12 -8.80 23.65
CA ILE A 88 3.80 -7.72 22.70
C ILE A 88 4.84 -7.60 21.59
N ASN A 89 6.14 -7.65 21.93
CA ASN A 89 7.23 -7.60 20.97
C ASN A 89 7.20 -8.80 20.02
N SER A 90 6.89 -9.99 20.54
CA SER A 90 6.78 -11.21 19.74
C SER A 90 5.62 -11.12 18.74
N LEU A 91 4.45 -10.64 19.16
CA LEU A 91 3.30 -10.43 18.27
C LEU A 91 3.62 -9.40 17.18
N THR A 92 4.30 -8.31 17.55
CA THR A 92 4.74 -7.26 16.61
C THR A 92 5.76 -7.78 15.61
N ALA A 93 6.71 -8.62 16.05
CA ALA A 93 7.71 -9.23 15.18
C ALA A 93 7.12 -10.26 14.22
N ILE A 94 6.09 -11.00 14.64
CA ILE A 94 5.37 -11.96 13.78
C ILE A 94 4.61 -11.22 12.68
N LEU A 95 3.78 -10.24 13.05
CA LEU A 95 2.88 -9.55 12.11
C LEU A 95 3.56 -8.43 11.31
N GLY A 96 4.74 -7.99 11.74
CA GLY A 96 5.42 -6.82 11.21
C GLY A 96 4.79 -5.51 11.70
N THR A 97 5.53 -4.42 11.53
CA THR A 97 5.07 -3.07 11.88
C THR A 97 5.75 -2.03 11.00
N CYS A 98 5.22 -0.81 11.02
CA CYS A 98 5.80 0.34 10.36
C CYS A 98 5.96 1.47 11.38
N ASN A 99 7.16 2.02 11.46
CA ASN A 99 7.48 3.22 12.21
C ASN A 99 8.09 4.25 11.25
N TYR A 100 8.12 5.50 11.68
CA TYR A 100 8.94 6.50 11.02
C TYR A 100 10.33 6.54 11.63
N THR A 101 11.33 6.96 10.87
CA THR A 101 12.63 7.31 11.41
C THR A 101 12.73 8.82 11.61
N ALA A 102 13.40 9.26 12.67
CA ALA A 102 13.82 10.65 12.81
C ALA A 102 15.05 10.98 11.90
N SER A 103 15.49 10.04 11.07
CA SER A 103 16.84 10.01 10.48
C SER A 103 17.06 10.90 9.26
N GLY A 104 16.14 11.82 8.92
CA GLY A 104 16.30 12.75 7.78
C GLY A 104 16.34 12.12 6.38
N THR A 105 16.29 10.79 6.27
CA THR A 105 16.42 10.06 5.00
C THR A 105 15.11 9.94 4.23
N GLY A 106 13.98 10.36 4.82
CA GLY A 106 12.66 10.21 4.22
C GLY A 106 12.13 8.76 4.14
N LYS A 107 12.89 7.76 4.62
CA LYS A 107 12.50 6.34 4.60
C LYS A 107 11.55 6.00 5.74
N LEU A 108 10.70 5.00 5.53
CA LEU A 108 9.97 4.35 6.61
C LEU A 108 10.83 3.25 7.24
N ASN A 109 10.68 3.04 8.55
CA ASN A 109 11.30 1.92 9.27
C ASN A 109 10.28 0.79 9.37
N ARG A 110 10.50 -0.32 8.67
CA ARG A 110 9.56 -1.43 8.64
C ARG A 110 10.17 -2.67 9.27
N THR A 111 9.45 -3.24 10.24
CA THR A 111 9.65 -4.62 10.66
C THR A 111 8.83 -5.51 9.74
N LEU A 112 9.49 -6.41 9.01
CA LEU A 112 8.79 -7.30 8.08
C LEU A 112 7.99 -8.37 8.84
N PRO A 113 6.82 -8.77 8.33
CA PRO A 113 6.13 -9.95 8.83
C PRO A 113 7.00 -11.20 8.63
N GLN A 114 6.91 -12.15 9.54
CA GLN A 114 7.62 -13.43 9.40
C GLN A 114 7.06 -14.22 8.21
N ALA A 115 7.95 -14.83 7.44
CA ALA A 115 7.57 -15.74 6.37
C ALA A 115 7.21 -17.12 6.94
N ASP A 116 6.33 -17.86 6.26
CA ASP A 116 6.12 -19.28 6.58
C ASP A 116 7.42 -20.06 6.30
N PRO A 117 7.88 -20.91 7.23
CA PRO A 117 9.16 -21.62 7.08
C PRO A 117 9.17 -22.61 5.90
N LEU A 118 8.02 -23.13 5.49
CA LEU A 118 7.90 -24.05 4.36
C LEU A 118 7.51 -23.32 3.06
N TYR A 119 6.70 -22.27 3.18
CA TYR A 119 6.19 -21.49 2.04
C TYR A 119 6.74 -20.07 2.10
N ALA A 120 7.99 -19.88 1.68
CA ALA A 120 8.72 -18.61 1.83
C ALA A 120 8.05 -17.39 1.16
N TRP A 121 7.13 -17.61 0.21
CA TRP A 121 6.32 -16.57 -0.44
C TRP A 121 5.05 -16.18 0.34
N MET A 122 4.74 -16.88 1.42
CA MET A 122 3.63 -16.58 2.33
C MET A 122 4.17 -15.87 3.57
N TYR A 123 3.47 -14.82 3.98
CA TYR A 123 3.85 -14.00 5.13
C TYR A 123 2.73 -14.00 6.15
N ALA A 124 3.10 -13.97 7.43
CA ALA A 124 2.17 -13.82 8.53
C ALA A 124 1.23 -12.63 8.28
N SER A 125 -0.07 -12.90 8.31
CA SER A 125 -1.11 -11.90 8.05
C SER A 125 -2.04 -11.71 9.23
N SER A 126 -2.25 -12.75 10.04
CA SER A 126 -3.07 -12.65 11.25
C SER A 126 -2.69 -13.72 12.26
N ILE A 127 -2.94 -13.42 13.53
CA ILE A 127 -2.87 -14.38 14.64
C ILE A 127 -4.31 -14.60 15.12
N PRO A 128 -5.09 -15.50 14.49
CA PRO A 128 -6.49 -15.71 14.84
C PRO A 128 -6.73 -16.14 16.29
N THR A 129 -5.82 -16.89 16.90
CA THR A 129 -5.96 -17.35 18.28
C THR A 129 -4.66 -17.19 19.07
N ILE A 130 -4.81 -16.78 20.32
CA ILE A 130 -3.78 -16.76 21.35
C ILE A 130 -4.34 -17.44 22.59
N GLU A 131 -3.76 -18.59 22.95
CA GLU A 131 -4.24 -19.41 24.06
C GLU A 131 -3.11 -19.59 25.08
N GLY A 132 -3.30 -19.03 26.27
CA GLY A 132 -2.38 -19.22 27.38
C GLY A 132 -2.60 -20.57 28.07
N TYR A 133 -1.53 -21.23 28.48
CA TYR A 133 -1.57 -22.48 29.24
C TYR A 133 -0.36 -22.58 30.14
N GLY A 134 -0.42 -23.46 31.14
CA GLY A 134 0.63 -23.62 32.15
C GLY A 134 0.33 -22.85 33.44
N GLN A 135 1.35 -22.30 34.08
CA GLN A 135 1.17 -21.44 35.26
C GLN A 135 0.91 -20.00 34.81
N TYR A 136 0.04 -19.28 35.53
CA TYR A 136 -0.18 -17.86 35.27
C TYR A 136 0.25 -17.00 36.45
N THR A 137 0.74 -15.80 36.14
CA THR A 137 0.92 -14.72 37.09
C THR A 137 -0.18 -13.69 36.88
N LYS A 138 -0.74 -13.18 37.97
CA LYS A 138 -1.71 -12.09 37.91
C LYS A 138 -0.94 -10.80 37.61
N VAL A 139 -1.29 -10.15 36.52
CA VAL A 139 -0.70 -8.85 36.13
C VAL A 139 -1.79 -7.80 36.31
N SER A 140 -1.47 -6.74 37.04
CA SER A 140 -2.36 -5.57 37.14
C SER A 140 -2.59 -5.01 35.74
N ALA A 141 -3.79 -4.50 35.49
CA ALA A 141 -4.00 -3.77 34.25
C ALA A 141 -3.06 -2.57 34.15
N ASP A 142 -2.72 -2.23 32.92
CA ASP A 142 -1.95 -1.04 32.63
C ASP A 142 -2.74 0.17 33.19
N PRO A 143 -2.17 0.95 34.12
CA PRO A 143 -2.86 2.09 34.71
C PRO A 143 -3.09 3.22 33.69
N GLN A 144 -2.49 3.13 32.50
CA GLN A 144 -2.47 4.17 31.47
C GLN A 144 -3.47 3.93 30.32
N LEU A 145 -4.55 3.18 30.57
CA LEU A 145 -5.60 2.97 29.57
C LEU A 145 -6.54 4.18 29.49
N GLU A 146 -6.91 4.56 28.26
CA GLU A 146 -7.86 5.66 27.98
C GLU A 146 -9.28 5.38 28.51
N ALA A 147 -9.60 4.11 28.74
CA ALA A 147 -10.87 3.64 29.26
C ALA A 147 -10.65 2.78 30.53
N PRO A 148 -11.66 2.67 31.42
CA PRO A 148 -11.59 1.78 32.57
C PRO A 148 -11.27 0.34 32.13
N GLY A 149 -10.05 -0.09 32.39
CA GLY A 149 -9.63 -1.46 32.13
C GLY A 149 -10.25 -2.43 33.13
N PHE A 150 -10.30 -3.71 32.77
CA PHE A 150 -10.48 -4.76 33.77
C PHE A 150 -9.35 -4.67 34.79
N PRO A 151 -9.58 -4.97 36.09
CA PRO A 151 -8.59 -4.68 37.14
C PRO A 151 -7.28 -5.48 37.03
N SER A 152 -7.30 -6.62 36.35
CA SER A 152 -6.13 -7.48 36.17
C SER A 152 -6.33 -8.49 35.05
N GLY A 153 -5.23 -8.94 34.45
CA GLY A 153 -5.16 -10.07 33.53
C GLY A 153 -4.32 -11.22 34.06
N ALA A 154 -4.32 -12.33 33.33
CA ALA A 154 -3.43 -13.47 33.55
C ALA A 154 -2.33 -13.47 32.49
N LEU A 155 -1.07 -13.38 32.91
CA LEU A 155 0.08 -13.62 32.07
C LEU A 155 0.51 -15.08 32.26
N TRP A 156 0.34 -15.88 31.23
CA TRP A 156 0.72 -17.28 31.23
C TRP A 156 2.21 -17.43 30.94
N ASP A 157 2.83 -18.46 31.50
CA ASP A 157 4.21 -18.82 31.20
C ASP A 157 4.38 -19.26 29.73
N GLN A 158 3.33 -19.82 29.11
CA GLN A 158 3.33 -20.29 27.73
C GLN A 158 2.05 -19.88 26.98
N TYR A 159 2.20 -19.57 25.69
CA TYR A 159 1.08 -19.31 24.79
C TYR A 159 1.20 -20.11 23.51
N ASN A 160 0.07 -20.66 23.05
CA ASN A 160 -0.08 -21.19 21.69
C ASN A 160 -0.69 -20.10 20.82
N LEU A 161 -0.02 -19.79 19.73
CA LEU A 161 -0.42 -18.84 18.71
C LEU A 161 -0.77 -19.61 17.45
N SER A 162 -2.01 -19.52 16.99
CA SER A 162 -2.30 -19.92 15.62
C SER A 162 -1.96 -18.75 14.70
N VAL A 163 -0.98 -18.93 13.82
CA VAL A 163 -0.53 -17.92 12.86
C VAL A 163 -1.02 -18.31 11.47
N GLU A 164 -1.71 -17.38 10.83
CA GLU A 164 -2.17 -17.50 9.46
C GLU A 164 -1.28 -16.67 8.53
N SER A 165 -0.75 -17.35 7.51
CA SER A 165 0.13 -16.79 6.50
C SER A 165 -0.55 -16.79 5.13
N LEU A 166 -0.45 -15.66 4.43
CA LEU A 166 -1.04 -15.43 3.11
C LEU A 166 0.03 -14.90 2.16
N PRO A 167 -0.05 -15.19 0.84
CA PRO A 167 0.75 -14.51 -0.15
C PRO A 167 0.40 -13.02 -0.17
N ARG A 168 1.39 -12.17 -0.41
CA ARG A 168 1.17 -10.72 -0.57
C ARG A 168 1.16 -10.38 -2.07
N PRO A 169 0.25 -9.49 -2.52
CA PRO A 169 0.22 -9.05 -3.92
C PRO A 169 1.29 -8.00 -4.23
N PHE A 170 2.26 -7.82 -3.33
CA PHE A 170 3.29 -6.78 -3.39
C PHE A 170 4.61 -7.31 -2.84
N PRO A 171 5.75 -6.75 -3.27
CA PRO A 171 7.06 -7.11 -2.74
C PRO A 171 7.23 -6.68 -1.28
N VAL A 172 7.78 -7.59 -0.47
CA VAL A 172 8.09 -7.39 0.96
C VAL A 172 9.61 -7.27 1.09
N LEU A 173 10.14 -6.05 1.11
CA LEU A 173 11.58 -5.76 1.13
C LEU A 173 12.03 -5.11 2.45
N PRO A 174 13.21 -5.47 2.99
CA PRO A 174 13.76 -4.87 4.19
C PRO A 174 14.19 -3.42 3.95
N ASP A 175 14.34 -2.63 5.01
CA ASP A 175 14.76 -1.23 4.93
C ASP A 175 16.12 -1.05 4.23
N SER A 176 17.02 -2.02 4.38
CA SER A 176 18.34 -2.01 3.72
C SER A 176 18.27 -2.14 2.20
N ALA A 177 17.18 -2.66 1.66
CA ALA A 177 16.98 -2.80 0.21
C ALA A 177 16.34 -1.55 -0.41
N ILE A 178 15.86 -0.60 0.39
CA ILE A 178 15.27 0.64 -0.11
C ILE A 178 16.38 1.66 -0.31
N ASN A 179 16.58 2.06 -1.57
CA ASN A 179 17.55 3.09 -1.91
C ASN A 179 16.99 4.48 -1.63
N THR A 180 17.91 5.39 -1.33
CA THR A 180 17.65 6.83 -1.28
C THR A 180 18.60 7.53 -2.22
N TYR A 181 18.11 8.56 -2.89
CA TYR A 181 18.92 9.42 -3.74
C TYR A 181 18.46 10.87 -3.60
N VAL A 182 19.34 11.80 -3.99
CA VAL A 182 19.04 13.22 -4.05
C VAL A 182 18.79 13.58 -5.50
N ASP A 183 17.74 14.34 -5.76
CA ASP A 183 17.40 14.87 -7.08
C ASP A 183 17.02 16.35 -6.97
N THR A 184 16.74 17.00 -8.11
CA THR A 184 16.36 18.40 -8.20
C THR A 184 14.99 18.56 -8.85
N TYR A 185 14.23 19.54 -8.38
CA TYR A 185 12.98 19.94 -9.02
C TYR A 185 12.86 21.46 -9.13
N TYR A 186 11.95 21.93 -9.99
CA TYR A 186 11.71 23.34 -10.23
C TYR A 186 10.44 23.73 -9.44
N PRO A 187 10.56 24.48 -8.34
CA PRO A 187 9.41 24.92 -7.58
C PRO A 187 8.55 25.87 -8.40
N GLU A 188 7.28 25.98 -8.01
CA GLU A 188 6.33 26.93 -8.60
C GLU A 188 6.75 28.38 -8.29
N THR A 189 7.29 28.60 -7.10
CA THR A 189 7.80 29.89 -6.62
C THR A 189 9.16 30.23 -7.24
N GLY A 190 9.41 31.52 -7.52
CA GLY A 190 10.67 31.98 -8.10
C GLY A 190 10.80 31.78 -9.61
N GLY A 191 9.68 31.62 -10.32
CA GLY A 191 9.65 31.54 -11.79
C GLY A 191 10.12 30.20 -12.38
N GLY A 192 10.32 29.18 -11.53
CA GLY A 192 10.75 27.83 -11.95
C GLY A 192 12.09 27.79 -12.67
N THR A 193 12.98 28.76 -12.42
CA THR A 193 14.34 28.79 -12.98
C THR A 193 15.39 28.23 -12.02
N THR A 194 15.11 28.24 -10.72
CA THR A 194 16.00 27.73 -9.68
C THR A 194 15.64 26.29 -9.36
N ASN A 195 16.64 25.40 -9.32
CA ASN A 195 16.45 24.03 -8.85
C ASN A 195 16.49 23.99 -7.32
N VAL A 196 15.60 23.21 -6.72
CA VAL A 196 15.59 22.87 -5.29
C VAL A 196 15.96 21.40 -5.16
N LEU A 197 16.85 21.08 -4.21
CA LEU A 197 17.23 19.70 -3.90
C LEU A 197 16.14 19.03 -3.07
N TYR A 198 15.96 17.73 -3.28
CA TYR A 198 15.09 16.91 -2.45
C TYR A 198 15.65 15.49 -2.33
N THR A 199 15.38 14.84 -1.21
CA THR A 199 15.74 13.43 -1.00
C THR A 199 14.52 12.56 -1.29
N VAL A 200 14.73 11.49 -2.07
CA VAL A 200 13.70 10.51 -2.39
C VAL A 200 14.03 9.19 -1.70
N ALA A 201 13.05 8.64 -1.01
CA ALA A 201 13.05 7.24 -0.59
C ALA A 201 12.23 6.42 -1.58
N GLN A 202 12.81 5.34 -2.13
CA GLN A 202 12.12 4.49 -3.10
C GLN A 202 11.12 3.51 -2.44
N GLU A 203 10.27 4.00 -1.53
CA GLU A 203 9.28 3.19 -0.84
C GLU A 203 8.23 2.59 -1.79
N GLN A 204 8.06 3.15 -2.99
CA GLN A 204 7.21 2.55 -4.02
C GLN A 204 7.63 1.13 -4.41
N ASN A 205 8.91 0.76 -4.21
CA ASN A 205 9.41 -0.57 -4.56
C ASN A 205 9.00 -1.67 -3.57
N ARG A 206 8.32 -1.31 -2.46
CA ARG A 206 7.85 -2.26 -1.45
C ARG A 206 6.45 -1.91 -0.97
N TYR A 207 5.70 -2.91 -0.52
CA TYR A 207 4.35 -2.69 0.01
C TYR A 207 3.44 -1.90 -0.94
N CYS A 208 3.71 -1.92 -2.25
CA CYS A 208 2.90 -1.27 -3.27
C CYS A 208 2.34 -2.31 -4.22
N SER A 209 1.05 -2.19 -4.54
CA SER A 209 0.44 -2.89 -5.66
C SER A 209 0.03 -1.88 -6.72
N TRP A 210 0.12 -2.29 -7.98
CA TRP A 210 -0.12 -1.43 -9.12
C TRP A 210 -1.25 -2.01 -9.96
N ASP A 211 -2.12 -1.14 -10.45
CA ASP A 211 -3.16 -1.48 -11.41
C ASP A 211 -3.23 -0.39 -12.48
N MET A 212 -3.54 -0.81 -13.70
CA MET A 212 -3.61 0.07 -14.87
C MET A 212 -4.82 -0.29 -15.71
N GLN A 213 -5.75 0.65 -15.83
CA GLN A 213 -7.01 0.48 -16.53
C GLN A 213 -7.07 1.44 -17.73
N PRO A 214 -7.10 0.94 -18.98
CA PRO A 214 -7.22 1.80 -20.16
C PRO A 214 -8.46 2.70 -20.08
N GLN A 215 -8.33 3.96 -20.49
CA GLN A 215 -9.43 4.92 -20.56
C GLN A 215 -9.72 5.27 -22.02
N ALA A 216 -11.01 5.26 -22.37
CA ALA A 216 -11.46 5.61 -23.71
C ALA A 216 -11.75 7.11 -23.84
N ASP A 217 -10.73 7.93 -23.58
CA ASP A 217 -10.84 9.38 -23.66
C ASP A 217 -10.75 9.85 -25.11
N TYR A 218 -11.52 10.89 -25.45
CA TYR A 218 -11.45 11.51 -26.76
C TYR A 218 -11.71 13.02 -26.71
N VAL A 219 -10.98 13.75 -27.55
CA VAL A 219 -11.23 15.17 -27.80
C VAL A 219 -12.21 15.29 -28.96
N THR A 220 -13.17 16.20 -28.84
CA THR A 220 -14.10 16.54 -29.92
C THR A 220 -13.95 17.99 -30.30
N GLN A 221 -14.14 18.29 -31.58
CA GLN A 221 -14.22 19.68 -32.05
C GLN A 221 -15.64 20.02 -32.47
N GLN A 222 -16.05 21.27 -32.23
CA GLN A 222 -17.37 21.75 -32.64
C GLN A 222 -17.52 21.71 -34.15
N LYS A 223 -18.71 21.28 -34.61
CA LYS A 223 -19.08 21.23 -36.03
C LYS A 223 -18.81 22.58 -36.71
N GLY A 224 -18.19 22.55 -37.89
CA GLY A 224 -17.90 23.75 -38.69
C GLY A 224 -16.71 24.60 -38.19
N ARG A 225 -16.04 24.23 -37.10
CA ARG A 225 -14.81 24.90 -36.61
C ARG A 225 -13.52 24.27 -37.12
N MET A 226 -13.62 23.16 -37.85
CA MET A 226 -12.49 22.52 -38.51
C MET A 226 -12.49 22.82 -39.98
N THR A 227 -11.29 23.06 -40.49
CA THR A 227 -11.03 23.19 -41.91
C THR A 227 -10.08 22.08 -42.36
N PHE A 228 -10.29 21.56 -43.57
CA PHE A 228 -9.32 20.65 -44.18
C PHE A 228 -8.02 21.39 -44.48
N ASN A 229 -6.90 20.86 -44.00
CA ASN A 229 -5.57 21.29 -44.43
C ASN A 229 -5.09 20.32 -45.50
N SER A 230 -5.22 20.68 -46.78
CA SER A 230 -4.82 19.84 -47.90
C SER A 230 -4.18 20.67 -49.00
N SER A 231 -3.41 20.04 -49.89
CA SER A 231 -2.93 20.68 -51.12
C SER A 231 -3.97 20.72 -52.24
N ASP A 232 -5.20 20.25 -52.00
CA ASP A 232 -6.27 20.09 -52.99
C ASP A 232 -7.38 21.15 -52.82
N VAL A 233 -8.38 21.14 -53.71
CA VAL A 233 -9.54 22.05 -53.75
C VAL A 233 -10.33 22.07 -52.43
N ALA A 234 -10.25 20.99 -51.65
CA ALA A 234 -10.87 20.90 -50.33
C ALA A 234 -10.15 21.73 -49.25
N ASN A 235 -9.00 22.34 -49.52
CA ASN A 235 -8.28 23.15 -48.54
C ASN A 235 -9.17 24.29 -48.00
N ASN A 236 -9.18 24.46 -46.68
CA ASN A 236 -10.06 25.37 -45.94
C ASN A 236 -11.57 25.03 -45.95
N ALA A 237 -12.00 23.95 -46.58
CA ALA A 237 -13.41 23.55 -46.52
C ALA A 237 -13.80 23.14 -45.09
N SER A 238 -14.95 23.62 -44.62
CA SER A 238 -15.42 23.31 -43.27
C SER A 238 -15.94 21.88 -43.17
N LEU A 239 -15.49 21.15 -42.14
CA LEU A 239 -15.98 19.80 -41.86
C LEU A 239 -17.34 19.88 -41.14
N ASN A 240 -18.35 19.23 -41.73
CA ASN A 240 -19.70 19.14 -41.16
C ASN A 240 -19.89 18.01 -40.12
N ALA A 241 -18.84 17.22 -39.88
CA ALA A 241 -18.80 16.20 -38.84
C ALA A 241 -18.14 16.71 -37.56
N MET A 242 -18.34 16.00 -36.45
CA MET A 242 -17.61 16.21 -35.20
C MET A 242 -16.55 15.10 -35.10
N PRO A 243 -15.33 15.33 -35.61
CA PRO A 243 -14.27 14.34 -35.50
C PRO A 243 -13.91 14.15 -34.03
N ARG A 244 -13.49 12.93 -33.73
CA ARG A 244 -13.07 12.50 -32.41
C ARG A 244 -11.62 12.06 -32.51
N TRP A 245 -10.77 12.63 -31.66
CA TRP A 245 -9.40 12.15 -31.51
C TRP A 245 -9.27 11.37 -30.23
N TYR A 246 -8.85 10.12 -30.36
CA TYR A 246 -8.58 9.26 -29.21
C TYR A 246 -7.35 9.78 -28.46
N LEU A 247 -7.44 9.86 -27.14
CA LEU A 247 -6.31 10.14 -26.27
C LEU A 247 -5.82 8.83 -25.68
N PRO A 248 -4.52 8.50 -25.80
CA PRO A 248 -3.99 7.25 -25.27
C PRO A 248 -3.78 7.37 -23.75
N ASN A 249 -4.88 7.46 -23.01
CA ASN A 249 -4.89 7.61 -21.57
C ASN A 249 -5.22 6.28 -20.88
N SER A 250 -4.67 6.09 -19.68
CA SER A 250 -5.02 5.00 -18.78
C SER A 250 -5.11 5.54 -17.35
N LEU A 251 -6.02 4.99 -16.55
CA LEU A 251 -6.04 5.22 -15.11
C LEU A 251 -4.99 4.32 -14.47
N TYR A 252 -4.00 4.92 -13.82
CA TYR A 252 -2.95 4.21 -13.10
C TYR A 252 -3.16 4.39 -11.61
N THR A 253 -3.31 3.29 -10.87
CA THR A 253 -3.54 3.31 -9.43
C THR A 253 -2.44 2.56 -8.71
N VAL A 254 -1.92 3.17 -7.65
CA VAL A 254 -0.90 2.57 -6.77
C VAL A 254 -1.48 2.50 -5.37
N THR A 255 -1.59 1.29 -4.82
CA THR A 255 -1.99 1.11 -3.41
C THR A 255 -0.77 0.80 -2.57
N TRP A 256 -0.42 1.73 -1.68
CA TRP A 256 0.66 1.61 -0.71
C TRP A 256 0.10 1.13 0.64
N PHE A 257 0.56 -0.01 1.12
CA PHE A 257 0.02 -0.70 2.28
C PHE A 257 0.81 -0.39 3.56
N LEU A 258 0.10 -0.42 4.69
CA LEU A 258 0.68 -0.24 6.04
C LEU A 258 1.48 1.07 6.14
N VAL A 259 0.87 2.19 5.75
CA VAL A 259 1.46 3.52 5.78
C VAL A 259 1.00 4.27 7.03
N PRO A 260 1.88 4.96 7.76
CA PRO A 260 1.46 5.85 8.85
C PRO A 260 0.55 6.97 8.34
N ILE A 261 -0.62 7.16 8.96
CA ILE A 261 -1.60 8.17 8.52
C ILE A 261 -1.04 9.60 8.50
N ARG A 262 -0.03 9.89 9.32
CA ARG A 262 0.63 11.19 9.40
C ARG A 262 1.15 11.70 8.04
N LEU A 263 1.60 10.80 7.15
CA LEU A 263 2.07 11.19 5.82
C LEU A 263 0.97 11.88 5.00
N VAL A 264 -0.29 11.60 5.31
CA VAL A 264 -1.46 12.21 4.64
C VAL A 264 -1.92 13.48 5.37
N ILE A 265 -1.96 13.45 6.70
CA ILE A 265 -2.56 14.54 7.50
C ILE A 265 -1.56 15.65 7.88
N SER A 266 -0.26 15.44 7.72
CA SER A 266 0.76 16.46 7.97
C SER A 266 0.50 17.71 7.12
N SER A 267 0.78 18.89 7.69
CA SER A 267 0.76 20.16 6.97
C SER A 267 1.71 20.17 5.77
N ASP A 268 2.77 19.36 5.83
CA ASP A 268 3.79 19.27 4.79
C ASP A 268 3.61 18.07 3.85
N SER A 269 2.47 17.39 3.95
CA SER A 269 2.15 16.21 3.14
C SER A 269 2.32 16.44 1.64
N TYR A 270 3.30 15.76 1.04
CA TYR A 270 3.47 15.70 -0.42
C TYR A 270 2.23 15.11 -1.12
N ILE A 271 1.55 14.16 -0.45
CA ILE A 271 0.34 13.49 -0.94
C ILE A 271 -0.79 14.50 -1.15
N THR A 272 -0.96 15.45 -0.24
CA THR A 272 -1.99 16.49 -0.38
C THR A 272 -1.52 17.64 -1.28
N ARG A 273 -0.26 18.06 -1.13
CA ARG A 273 0.31 19.24 -1.83
C ARG A 273 0.36 19.07 -3.34
N TRP A 274 0.74 17.91 -3.85
CA TRP A 274 1.02 17.71 -5.28
C TRP A 274 -0.20 17.32 -6.12
N ARG A 275 -1.40 17.28 -5.54
CA ARG A 275 -2.61 16.93 -6.26
C ARG A 275 -2.86 17.89 -7.43
N GLY A 276 -3.19 17.34 -8.60
CA GLY A 276 -3.40 18.10 -9.83
C GLY A 276 -2.11 18.54 -10.54
N ARG A 277 -0.97 17.92 -10.20
CA ARG A 277 0.33 18.17 -10.83
C ARG A 277 0.77 16.98 -11.68
N ILE A 278 1.58 17.27 -12.69
CA ILE A 278 2.23 16.24 -13.51
C ILE A 278 3.62 15.89 -12.97
N ASN A 279 4.15 14.70 -13.29
CA ASN A 279 5.52 14.36 -12.89
C ASN A 279 6.54 15.23 -13.64
N GLN A 280 7.38 15.94 -12.88
CA GLN A 280 8.46 16.73 -13.43
C GLN A 280 9.65 15.86 -13.87
N ASN A 281 9.97 14.87 -13.05
CA ASN A 281 11.05 13.93 -13.25
C ASN A 281 10.51 12.56 -13.68
N GLU A 282 11.43 11.69 -14.08
CA GLU A 282 11.07 10.35 -14.53
C GLU A 282 10.76 9.47 -13.32
N MET A 283 9.58 8.88 -13.28
CA MET A 283 9.13 8.08 -12.15
C MET A 283 9.26 6.59 -12.48
N TYR A 284 9.85 5.82 -11.57
CA TYR A 284 9.91 4.36 -11.70
C TYR A 284 8.61 3.73 -11.19
N GLY A 285 8.04 2.87 -12.03
CA GLY A 285 6.89 2.01 -11.75
C GLY A 285 7.31 0.56 -11.45
N PRO A 286 6.33 -0.38 -11.46
CA PRO A 286 6.61 -1.79 -11.26
C PRO A 286 7.53 -2.37 -12.34
N ASP A 287 8.31 -3.40 -12.00
CA ASP A 287 9.11 -4.20 -12.94
C ASP A 287 10.04 -3.39 -13.86
N SER A 288 10.62 -2.32 -13.32
CA SER A 288 11.49 -1.39 -14.07
C SER A 288 10.77 -0.59 -15.17
N PHE A 289 9.44 -0.60 -15.18
CA PHE A 289 8.66 0.32 -16.01
C PHE A 289 9.00 1.76 -15.62
N LYS A 290 9.12 2.63 -16.60
CA LYS A 290 9.54 4.02 -16.40
C LYS A 290 8.54 4.95 -17.04
N PHE A 291 8.01 5.87 -16.25
CA PHE A 291 7.15 6.95 -16.72
C PHE A 291 8.02 8.15 -17.08
N ASN A 292 7.90 8.62 -18.32
CA ASN A 292 8.63 9.81 -18.77
C ASN A 292 8.01 11.06 -18.15
N LYS A 293 8.75 12.16 -18.20
CA LYS A 293 8.33 13.47 -17.68
C LYS A 293 7.00 13.90 -18.32
N GLY A 294 6.05 14.28 -17.48
CA GLY A 294 4.74 14.78 -17.89
C GLY A 294 3.70 13.70 -18.27
N GLU A 295 4.05 12.41 -18.22
CA GLU A 295 3.13 11.32 -18.57
C GLU A 295 2.12 10.99 -17.47
N LEU A 296 2.44 11.29 -16.21
CA LEU A 296 1.57 11.04 -15.06
C LEU A 296 0.98 12.34 -14.54
N LEU A 297 -0.34 12.44 -14.51
CA LEU A 297 -1.09 13.49 -13.84
C LEU A 297 -1.66 12.93 -12.54
N TYR A 298 -1.25 13.45 -11.40
CA TYR A 298 -1.76 13.01 -10.10
C TYR A 298 -3.16 13.59 -9.85
N LEU A 299 -4.19 12.72 -9.84
CA LEU A 299 -5.58 13.13 -9.76
C LEU A 299 -6.04 13.29 -8.30
N ASN A 300 -5.93 12.22 -7.51
CA ASN A 300 -6.42 12.20 -6.14
C ASN A 300 -5.85 11.00 -5.38
N TYR A 301 -6.14 10.93 -4.07
CA TYR A 301 -5.83 9.79 -3.22
C TYR A 301 -7.07 9.34 -2.43
N SER A 302 -7.05 8.10 -1.96
CA SER A 302 -8.03 7.56 -1.01
C SER A 302 -7.32 6.79 0.10
N VAL A 303 -7.92 6.82 1.29
CA VAL A 303 -7.31 6.28 2.51
C VAL A 303 -8.26 5.29 3.15
N LYS A 304 -7.77 4.07 3.40
CA LYS A 304 -8.46 3.08 4.23
C LYS A 304 -7.73 2.94 5.56
N LEU A 305 -8.29 3.53 6.61
CA LEU A 305 -7.75 3.48 7.96
C LEU A 305 -7.94 2.10 8.59
N PHE A 306 -6.95 1.68 9.38
CA PHE A 306 -7.06 0.55 10.28
C PHE A 306 -6.12 0.72 11.48
N THR A 307 -6.43 0.01 12.56
CA THR A 307 -5.60 0.03 13.76
C THR A 307 -4.54 -1.06 13.64
N PRO A 308 -3.27 -0.79 14.00
CA PRO A 308 -2.28 -1.86 14.08
C PRO A 308 -2.72 -2.97 15.05
N PRO A 309 -2.32 -4.23 14.81
CA PRO A 309 -2.63 -5.35 15.71
C PRO A 309 -2.14 -5.13 17.14
N VAL A 310 -1.00 -4.45 17.27
CA VAL A 310 -0.42 -4.02 18.54
C VAL A 310 -0.28 -2.50 18.48
N GLN A 311 -0.95 -1.81 19.40
CA GLN A 311 -0.84 -0.36 19.51
C GLN A 311 0.39 0.02 20.32
N LYS A 312 1.17 0.98 19.82
CA LYS A 312 2.32 1.54 20.52
C LYS A 312 1.85 2.50 21.61
N LEU A 313 2.52 2.56 22.76
CA LEU A 313 2.33 3.61 23.75
C LEU A 313 3.12 4.86 23.33
N VAL A 314 2.50 6.03 23.40
CA VAL A 314 3.10 7.33 23.08
C VAL A 314 2.95 8.24 24.30
N PRO A 315 4.02 8.92 24.75
CA PRO A 315 3.93 9.86 25.87
C PRO A 315 2.96 10.99 25.53
N LEU A 316 1.99 11.22 26.41
CA LEU A 316 1.13 12.39 26.31
C LEU A 316 1.98 13.60 26.74
N GLY A 317 2.26 14.54 25.83
CA GLY A 317 3.11 15.70 26.14
C GLY A 317 2.68 16.41 27.43
N GLY A 318 3.49 16.27 28.50
CA GLY A 318 3.22 16.79 29.84
C GLY A 318 3.47 15.75 30.96
N THR A 319 2.98 16.02 32.17
CA THR A 319 3.05 15.13 33.36
C THR A 319 2.08 13.94 33.29
N GLY A 320 1.40 13.75 32.15
CA GLY A 320 0.21 12.92 32.00
C GLY A 320 0.45 11.54 31.40
N GLY A 321 1.46 10.79 31.87
CA GLY A 321 1.67 9.38 31.48
C GLY A 321 1.82 9.12 29.97
N ASP A 322 1.85 7.83 29.62
CA ASP A 322 1.77 7.39 28.23
C ASP A 322 0.29 7.14 27.87
N ILE A 323 -0.07 7.36 26.62
CA ILE A 323 -1.38 6.97 26.06
C ILE A 323 -1.18 5.92 24.97
N VAL A 324 -2.20 5.09 24.76
CA VAL A 324 -2.21 4.19 23.61
C VAL A 324 -2.28 5.04 22.35
N SER A 325 -1.28 4.91 21.47
CA SER A 325 -1.18 5.74 20.29
C SER A 325 -2.46 5.66 19.46
N THR A 326 -3.05 6.82 19.22
CA THR A 326 -4.16 6.96 18.29
C THR A 326 -3.69 6.89 16.84
N GLU A 327 -2.37 6.86 16.59
CA GLU A 327 -1.81 6.76 15.24
C GLU A 327 -2.35 5.49 14.55
N LYS A 328 -3.13 5.74 13.50
CA LYS A 328 -3.67 4.70 12.65
C LYS A 328 -2.70 4.42 11.50
N PHE A 329 -2.67 3.17 11.08
CA PHE A 329 -2.13 2.86 9.77
C PHE A 329 -3.23 3.04 8.73
N CYS A 330 -2.80 3.23 7.49
CA CYS A 330 -3.69 3.26 6.36
C CYS A 330 -3.13 2.48 5.18
N ASN A 331 -4.05 2.03 4.34
CA ASN A 331 -3.72 1.70 2.96
C ASN A 331 -4.06 2.94 2.14
N LEU A 332 -3.06 3.49 1.47
CA LEU A 332 -3.16 4.68 0.67
C LEU A 332 -3.23 4.29 -0.80
N THR A 333 -4.32 4.61 -1.48
CA THR A 333 -4.42 4.44 -2.93
C THR A 333 -4.25 5.79 -3.61
N LEU A 334 -3.15 5.93 -4.34
CA LEU A 334 -2.85 7.07 -5.21
C LEU A 334 -3.40 6.80 -6.60
N THR A 335 -4.09 7.79 -7.19
CA THR A 335 -4.69 7.68 -8.52
C THR A 335 -4.07 8.70 -9.46
N PHE A 336 -3.60 8.23 -10.60
CA PHE A 336 -2.97 9.02 -11.65
C PHE A 336 -3.70 8.80 -12.98
N LEU A 337 -3.75 9.83 -13.81
CA LEU A 337 -4.02 9.67 -15.24
C LEU A 337 -2.67 9.52 -15.93
N TYR A 338 -2.44 8.37 -16.53
CA TYR A 338 -1.28 8.08 -17.37
C TYR A 338 -1.61 8.41 -18.83
N THR A 339 -0.64 8.94 -19.58
CA THR A 339 -0.77 9.17 -21.02
C THR A 339 0.53 8.84 -21.76
N THR A 340 0.43 8.28 -22.96
CA THR A 340 1.59 7.96 -23.82
C THR A 340 1.81 8.97 -24.95
N ARG A 341 1.27 10.19 -24.81
CA ARG A 341 1.42 11.23 -25.83
C ARG A 341 2.89 11.59 -25.99
N THR A 342 3.40 11.44 -27.20
CA THR A 342 4.77 11.80 -27.57
C THR A 342 4.78 13.06 -28.43
N LEU A 343 5.76 13.91 -28.17
CA LEU A 343 5.94 15.14 -28.91
C LEU A 343 6.43 14.82 -30.34
N ILE A 344 5.71 15.29 -31.36
CA ILE A 344 6.10 15.06 -32.76
C ILE A 344 7.27 15.97 -33.20
N SER A 345 7.36 17.17 -32.65
CA SER A 345 8.44 18.11 -32.95
C SER A 345 8.73 18.98 -31.73
N GLU A 346 10.02 19.07 -31.36
CA GLU A 346 10.49 19.96 -30.30
C GLU A 346 9.95 21.39 -30.49
N PRO A 347 9.48 22.07 -29.42
CA PRO A 347 9.16 23.48 -29.53
C PRO A 347 10.42 24.26 -29.92
N SER A 348 10.27 25.24 -30.81
CA SER A 348 11.38 26.11 -31.22
C SER A 348 11.90 26.99 -30.08
N VAL A 349 11.13 27.12 -28.99
CA VAL A 349 11.48 27.89 -27.80
C VAL A 349 11.15 27.05 -26.56
N ALA A 350 12.17 26.75 -25.74
CA ALA A 350 11.97 26.11 -24.45
C ALA A 350 11.17 27.03 -23.51
N PRO A 351 10.30 26.48 -22.64
CA PRO A 351 9.55 27.29 -21.69
C PRO A 351 10.49 28.01 -20.72
N THR A 352 10.25 29.32 -20.51
CA THR A 352 11.03 30.14 -19.55
C THR A 352 10.90 29.61 -18.13
N ASN A 353 9.70 29.16 -17.76
CA ASN A 353 9.43 28.48 -16.50
C ASN A 353 9.55 26.97 -16.70
N LYS A 354 10.58 26.36 -16.09
CA LYS A 354 10.87 24.92 -16.23
C LYS A 354 9.97 24.02 -15.38
N ASN A 355 9.05 24.60 -14.60
CA ASN A 355 7.96 23.86 -13.97
C ASN A 355 6.94 23.38 -15.03
N PHE A 356 6.90 23.99 -16.22
CA PHE A 356 6.12 23.42 -17.33
C PHE A 356 6.92 22.35 -18.07
N VAL A 357 6.43 21.12 -18.03
CA VAL A 357 7.02 20.00 -18.76
C VAL A 357 6.47 19.96 -20.18
N VAL A 358 7.38 19.91 -21.15
CA VAL A 358 7.07 19.76 -22.58
C VAL A 358 6.86 18.27 -22.90
N GLY A 359 5.80 17.69 -22.36
CA GLY A 359 5.55 16.24 -22.47
C GLY A 359 4.18 15.80 -21.95
N GLY A 360 3.78 14.59 -22.37
CA GLY A 360 2.58 13.90 -21.91
C GLY A 360 1.31 14.76 -21.89
N HIS A 361 0.81 15.07 -20.69
CA HIS A 361 -0.46 15.77 -20.48
C HIS A 361 -0.49 17.22 -20.98
N ASN A 362 0.68 17.85 -21.13
CA ASN A 362 0.80 19.18 -21.71
C ASN A 362 0.89 19.19 -23.24
N LEU A 363 0.78 18.02 -23.87
CA LEU A 363 0.70 17.90 -25.31
C LEU A 363 -0.75 17.82 -25.76
N LEU A 364 -1.09 18.64 -26.76
CA LEU A 364 -2.41 18.69 -27.35
C LEU A 364 -2.40 18.07 -28.75
N PRO A 365 -3.49 17.38 -29.13
CA PRO A 365 -3.64 16.86 -30.48
C PRO A 365 -3.68 18.00 -31.50
N TRP A 366 -3.09 17.77 -32.66
CA TRP A 366 -3.04 18.70 -33.78
C TRP A 366 -3.62 18.06 -35.05
N ASN A 367 -3.87 18.89 -36.07
CA ASN A 367 -4.56 18.48 -37.29
C ASN A 367 -3.83 17.40 -38.12
N ASP A 368 -2.53 17.21 -37.88
CA ASP A 368 -1.70 16.17 -38.52
C ASP A 368 -1.76 14.82 -37.77
N GLY A 369 -2.61 14.70 -36.75
CA GLY A 369 -2.68 13.52 -35.88
C GLY A 369 -1.56 13.46 -34.84
N GLY A 370 -0.68 14.47 -34.80
CA GLY A 370 0.39 14.58 -33.85
C GLY A 370 0.02 15.26 -32.56
N PHE A 371 0.85 15.07 -31.54
CA PHE A 371 0.78 15.84 -30.31
C PHE A 371 1.85 16.94 -30.30
N ARG A 372 1.43 18.16 -29.98
CA ARG A 372 2.30 19.35 -29.94
C ARG A 372 2.19 20.01 -28.58
N TYR A 373 3.31 20.53 -28.09
CA TYR A 373 3.31 21.32 -26.88
C TYR A 373 2.65 22.66 -27.16
N ALA A 374 1.60 22.95 -26.40
CA ALA A 374 0.98 24.25 -26.40
C ALA A 374 1.81 25.19 -25.54
N GLN A 375 2.64 26.02 -26.16
CA GLN A 375 3.39 27.02 -25.43
C GLN A 375 2.40 27.97 -24.72
N THR A 376 2.50 28.05 -23.40
CA THR A 376 1.81 29.08 -22.63
C THR A 376 2.33 30.46 -23.04
N VAL A 377 1.61 31.07 -23.98
CA VAL A 377 1.12 32.45 -23.99
C VAL A 377 2.13 33.58 -23.96
N SER A 378 2.02 34.40 -25.00
CA SER A 378 2.43 35.79 -25.01
C SER A 378 1.89 36.54 -23.79
N THR A 379 2.74 37.34 -23.13
CA THR A 379 2.33 38.32 -22.12
C THR A 379 1.59 39.52 -22.71
N ASP A 380 1.46 39.59 -24.04
CA ASP A 380 0.78 40.66 -24.75
C ASP A 380 -0.75 40.43 -24.74
N PRO A 381 -1.54 41.30 -24.08
CA PRO A 381 -3.00 41.23 -24.11
C PRO A 381 -3.60 41.44 -25.52
N ALA A 382 -2.82 41.89 -26.51
CA ALA A 382 -3.22 41.96 -27.92
C ALA A 382 -2.88 40.68 -28.72
N SER A 383 -2.22 39.69 -28.11
CA SER A 383 -1.85 38.46 -28.81
C SER A 383 -3.09 37.60 -29.11
N PRO A 384 -3.27 37.16 -30.37
CA PRO A 384 -4.38 36.28 -30.74
C PRO A 384 -4.21 34.83 -30.25
N LEU A 385 -3.07 34.49 -29.61
CA LEU A 385 -2.80 33.14 -29.12
C LEU A 385 -3.43 32.97 -27.72
N PRO A 386 -4.47 32.13 -27.58
CA PRO A 386 -5.13 31.95 -26.29
C PRO A 386 -4.18 31.37 -25.25
N ASN A 387 -4.36 31.80 -23.99
CA ASN A 387 -3.71 31.14 -22.86
C ASN A 387 -4.15 29.68 -22.84
N GLN A 388 -3.27 28.73 -23.21
CA GLN A 388 -3.64 27.32 -23.22
C GLN A 388 -3.41 26.71 -21.84
N PRO A 389 -4.36 25.88 -21.34
CA PRO A 389 -4.22 25.26 -20.03
C PRO A 389 -3.04 24.28 -20.04
N ALA A 390 -2.04 24.56 -19.23
CA ALA A 390 -0.90 23.67 -18.99
C ALA A 390 -0.90 23.25 -17.52
N PHE A 391 -0.62 21.98 -17.28
CA PHE A 391 -0.39 21.45 -15.94
C PHE A 391 0.99 21.87 -15.46
N LEU A 392 1.03 22.39 -14.23
CA LEU A 392 2.26 22.54 -13.47
C LEU A 392 2.78 21.17 -13.06
N SER A 393 4.09 21.05 -12.92
CA SER A 393 4.76 19.82 -12.53
C SER A 393 5.19 19.81 -11.06
N ALA A 394 5.46 18.61 -10.56
CA ALA A 394 5.97 18.35 -9.23
C ALA A 394 6.87 17.09 -9.23
N PRO A 395 7.79 16.95 -8.26
CA PRO A 395 8.58 15.74 -8.08
C PRO A 395 7.71 14.62 -7.48
N LEU A 396 6.92 13.94 -8.30
CA LEU A 396 5.94 12.95 -7.83
C LEU A 396 6.56 11.74 -7.13
N GLU A 397 7.88 11.51 -7.25
CA GLU A 397 8.57 10.47 -6.47
C GLU A 397 8.53 10.77 -4.95
N THR A 398 8.36 12.05 -4.57
CA THR A 398 8.21 12.45 -3.16
C THR A 398 6.94 11.93 -2.50
N LEU A 399 5.94 11.47 -3.27
CA LEU A 399 4.71 10.90 -2.71
C LEU A 399 4.95 9.68 -1.80
N TRP A 400 6.09 9.00 -2.00
CA TRP A 400 6.53 7.84 -1.22
C TRP A 400 7.59 8.17 -0.17
N THR A 401 7.89 9.45 0.01
CA THR A 401 8.90 9.93 0.97
C THR A 401 8.21 10.56 2.18
N ASP A 402 8.77 10.36 3.36
CA ASP A 402 8.29 10.99 4.59
C ASP A 402 8.44 12.52 4.52
N CYS A 403 7.30 13.22 4.56
CA CYS A 403 7.21 14.67 4.41
C CYS A 403 7.72 15.45 5.63
N ASP A 404 7.77 14.82 6.80
CA ASP A 404 8.20 15.44 8.04
C ASP A 404 9.70 15.22 8.31
N SER A 405 10.38 14.51 7.39
CA SER A 405 11.84 14.35 7.44
C SER A 405 12.49 15.67 7.05
N PRO A 406 13.51 16.17 7.81
CA PRO A 406 14.23 17.37 7.40
C PRO A 406 14.87 17.14 6.03
N GLN A 407 14.29 17.76 5.00
CA GLN A 407 14.85 17.77 3.66
C GLN A 407 16.13 18.60 3.69
N SER A 408 17.19 18.11 3.05
CA SER A 408 18.38 18.93 2.79
C SER A 408 17.96 20.13 1.93
N ALA A 409 17.96 21.33 2.53
CA ALA A 409 17.66 22.58 1.85
C ALA A 409 18.68 22.90 0.75
#